data_AF-A0ABD5A5D9-F1
#
_entry.id   AF-A0ABD5A5D9-F1
#
_cell.length_a   1.000
_cell.length_b   1.000
_cell.length_c   1.000
_cell.angle_alpha   90.00
_cell.angle_beta   90.00
_cell.angle_gamma   90.00
#
_symmetry.space_group_name_H-M   'P 1'
#
loop_
_entity.id
_entity.type
_entity.pdbx_description
1 polymer ?
#
loop_
_entity_poly.entity_id
_entity_poly.type
_entity_poly.pdbx_seq_one_letter_code
_entity_poly.pdbx_strand_id
1 'polypeptide(L)'
;MNSTLASDTAAHLNSQEVSELVDESVLEQMIRDTSADIIPILIDHYVEESQTRLVAIKEAVAQHDAQTLEFEVHTLGSTALSLGNRPLGELARALEKQCLEQSHDAAFRQVDELLELAERSIKALLDRKEAGFCEL
;
A
#
# COMPACT_ATOMS: atom_id res chain seq x y z
N MET A 1 -40.51 1.73 -7.46
CA MET A 1 -39.57 0.72 -7.99
C MET A 1 -38.34 1.47 -8.44
N ASN A 2 -37.28 1.54 -7.62
CA ASN A 2 -35.93 1.98 -8.00
C ASN A 2 -35.01 1.84 -6.77
N SER A 3 -34.42 0.66 -6.54
CA SER A 3 -33.48 0.46 -5.41
C SER A 3 -32.47 -0.68 -5.64
N THR A 4 -31.93 -0.87 -6.86
CA THR A 4 -30.95 -1.96 -7.09
C THR A 4 -29.71 -1.55 -7.89
N LEU A 5 -29.67 -0.38 -8.55
CA LEU A 5 -28.56 -0.03 -9.44
C LEU A 5 -27.30 0.54 -8.75
N ALA A 6 -27.39 1.07 -7.54
CA ALA A 6 -26.23 1.69 -6.88
C ALA A 6 -25.26 0.67 -6.26
N SER A 7 -25.76 -0.51 -5.85
CA SER A 7 -24.96 -1.52 -5.13
C SER A 7 -24.02 -2.29 -6.05
N ASP A 8 -24.46 -2.60 -7.27
CA ASP A 8 -23.65 -3.36 -8.24
C ASP A 8 -22.50 -2.53 -8.81
N THR A 9 -22.69 -1.22 -8.98
CA THR A 9 -21.62 -0.32 -9.46
C THR A 9 -20.53 -0.13 -8.42
N ALA A 10 -20.89 0.02 -7.13
CA ALA A 10 -19.90 0.20 -6.07
C ALA A 10 -19.06 -1.08 -5.85
N ALA A 11 -19.68 -2.26 -5.87
CA ALA A 11 -18.98 -3.53 -5.74
C ALA A 11 -18.01 -3.77 -6.92
N HIS A 12 -18.44 -3.47 -8.15
CA HIS A 12 -17.59 -3.64 -9.33
C HIS A 12 -16.38 -2.69 -9.34
N LEU A 13 -16.58 -1.43 -8.95
CA LEU A 13 -15.51 -0.44 -8.80
C LEU A 13 -14.49 -0.88 -7.72
N ASN A 14 -14.99 -1.43 -6.61
CA ASN A 14 -14.12 -1.93 -5.53
C ASN A 14 -13.26 -3.12 -5.98
N SER A 15 -13.84 -4.08 -6.71
CA SER A 15 -13.08 -5.23 -7.24
C SER A 15 -12.03 -4.82 -8.29
N GLN A 16 -12.32 -3.81 -9.11
CA GLN A 16 -11.35 -3.31 -10.09
C GLN A 16 -10.18 -2.61 -9.39
N GLU A 17 -10.45 -1.77 -8.39
CA GLU A 17 -9.39 -1.09 -7.62
C GLU A 17 -8.51 -2.10 -6.86
N VAL A 18 -9.09 -3.16 -6.29
CA VAL A 18 -8.32 -4.26 -5.70
C VAL A 18 -7.38 -4.91 -6.71
N SER A 19 -7.88 -5.24 -7.91
CA SER A 19 -7.06 -5.85 -8.97
C SER A 19 -5.92 -4.96 -9.48
N GLU A 20 -6.06 -3.64 -9.36
CA GLU A 20 -5.04 -2.68 -9.78
C GLU A 20 -4.00 -2.42 -8.69
N LEU A 21 -4.40 -2.48 -7.41
CA LEU A 21 -3.57 -2.09 -6.27
C LEU A 21 -2.99 -3.26 -5.46
N VAL A 22 -3.51 -4.47 -5.66
CA VAL A 22 -3.10 -5.69 -4.96
C VAL A 22 -2.69 -6.76 -5.98
N ASP A 23 -1.43 -7.18 -5.89
CA ASP A 23 -0.87 -8.28 -6.64
C ASP A 23 -1.21 -9.61 -5.94
N GLU A 24 -2.28 -10.24 -6.43
CA GLU A 24 -2.80 -11.49 -5.88
C GLU A 24 -1.74 -12.61 -5.88
N SER A 25 -0.84 -12.63 -6.86
CA SER A 25 0.18 -13.67 -6.97
C SER A 25 1.17 -13.66 -5.80
N VAL A 26 1.38 -12.49 -5.18
CA VAL A 26 2.21 -12.34 -3.97
C VAL A 26 1.50 -12.96 -2.78
N LEU A 27 0.21 -12.67 -2.60
CA LEU A 27 -0.60 -13.23 -1.51
C LEU A 27 -0.71 -14.75 -1.63
N GLU A 28 -0.97 -15.26 -2.84
CA GLU A 28 -0.97 -16.70 -3.13
C GLU A 28 0.37 -17.36 -2.78
N GLN A 29 1.49 -16.72 -3.14
CA GLN A 29 2.81 -17.24 -2.82
C GLN A 29 3.06 -17.26 -1.30
N MET A 30 2.67 -16.20 -0.58
CA MET A 30 2.76 -16.17 0.87
C MET A 30 1.90 -17.26 1.53
N ILE A 31 0.71 -17.54 0.99
CA ILE A 31 -0.16 -18.63 1.48
C ILE A 31 0.53 -19.97 1.31
N ARG A 32 1.16 -20.22 0.15
CA ARG A 32 1.94 -21.44 -0.11
C ARG A 32 3.13 -21.59 0.84
N ASP A 33 3.79 -20.49 1.16
CA ASP A 33 4.98 -20.48 2.03
C ASP A 33 4.64 -20.51 3.53
N THR A 34 3.41 -20.14 3.90
CA THR A 34 2.94 -20.06 5.29
C THR A 34 1.61 -20.79 5.48
N SER A 35 0.48 -20.08 5.49
CA SER A 35 -0.89 -20.60 5.37
C SER A 35 -1.87 -19.45 5.17
N ALA A 36 -3.08 -19.76 4.68
CA ALA A 36 -4.16 -18.78 4.53
C ALA A 36 -4.58 -18.13 5.88
N ASP A 37 -4.42 -18.84 6.99
CA ASP A 37 -4.78 -18.36 8.33
C ASP A 37 -3.83 -17.25 8.83
N ILE A 38 -2.61 -17.19 8.30
CA ILE A 38 -1.59 -16.22 8.72
C ILE A 38 -1.70 -14.90 7.96
N ILE A 39 -2.20 -14.91 6.72
CA ILE A 39 -2.26 -13.70 5.88
C ILE A 39 -3.04 -12.55 6.52
N PRO A 40 -4.24 -12.74 7.12
CA PRO A 40 -4.95 -11.65 7.77
C PRO A 40 -4.13 -10.96 8.87
N ILE A 41 -3.35 -11.74 9.64
CA ILE A 41 -2.50 -11.24 10.72
C ILE A 41 -1.35 -10.40 10.14
N LEU A 42 -0.74 -10.86 9.04
CA LEU A 42 0.33 -10.12 8.36
C LEU A 42 -0.18 -8.80 7.75
N ILE A 43 -1.38 -8.81 7.18
CA ILE A 43 -2.03 -7.60 6.67
C ILE A 43 -2.29 -6.61 7.81
N ASP A 44 -2.84 -7.07 8.94
CA ASP A 44 -3.12 -6.18 10.08
C ASP A 44 -1.85 -5.51 10.61
N HIS A 45 -0.77 -6.28 10.79
CA HIS A 45 0.51 -5.71 11.20
C HIS A 45 1.08 -4.72 10.19
N TYR A 46 0.97 -5.02 8.90
CA TYR A 46 1.40 -4.11 7.84
C TYR A 46 0.62 -2.80 7.83
N VAL A 47 -0.70 -2.84 8.07
CA VAL A 47 -1.52 -1.64 8.12
C VAL A 47 -1.13 -0.76 9.31
N GLU A 48 -0.96 -1.35 10.50
CA GLU A 48 -0.52 -0.64 11.71
C GLU A 48 0.86 0.01 11.52
N GLU A 49 1.82 -0.74 10.96
CA GLU A 49 3.16 -0.22 10.69
C GLU A 49 3.10 0.89 9.64
N SER A 50 2.40 0.67 8.53
CA SER A 50 2.29 1.64 7.44
C SER A 50 1.69 2.95 7.91
N GLN A 51 0.66 2.94 8.75
CA GLN A 51 0.08 4.16 9.32
C GLN A 51 1.11 4.98 10.11
N THR A 52 1.93 4.31 10.93
CA THR A 52 3.00 4.97 11.69
C THR A 52 4.03 5.61 10.75
N ARG A 53 4.40 4.91 9.68
CA ARG A 53 5.35 5.36 8.66
C ARG A 53 4.83 6.55 7.87
N LEU A 54 3.57 6.52 7.46
CA LEU A 54 2.94 7.61 6.69
C LEU A 54 2.90 8.91 7.50
N VAL A 55 2.71 8.83 8.82
CA VAL A 55 2.84 9.99 9.72
C VAL A 55 4.27 10.53 9.70
N ALA A 56 5.27 9.66 9.87
CA ALA A 56 6.69 10.06 9.86
C ALA A 56 7.11 10.66 8.51
N ILE A 57 6.65 10.12 7.38
CA ILE A 57 6.87 10.66 6.03
C ILE A 57 6.31 12.08 5.92
N LYS A 58 5.08 12.30 6.41
CA LYS A 58 4.45 13.62 6.39
C LYS A 58 5.21 14.64 7.24
N GLU A 59 5.70 14.22 8.40
CA GLU A 59 6.54 15.06 9.27
C GLU A 59 7.90 15.37 8.64
N ALA A 60 8.51 14.39 7.97
CA ALA A 60 9.78 14.56 7.27
C ALA A 60 9.69 15.63 6.18
N VAL A 61 8.60 15.67 5.40
CA VAL A 61 8.36 16.74 4.42
C VAL A 61 8.24 18.10 5.11
N ALA A 62 7.46 18.19 6.19
CA ALA A 62 7.24 19.44 6.91
C ALA A 62 8.54 20.01 7.52
N GLN A 63 9.48 19.13 7.87
CA GLN A 63 10.76 19.48 8.47
C GLN A 63 11.91 19.56 7.44
N HIS A 64 11.63 19.29 6.16
CA HIS A 64 12.64 19.12 5.11
C HIS A 64 13.72 18.08 5.46
N ASP A 65 13.34 17.01 6.16
CA ASP A 65 14.21 15.93 6.59
C ASP A 65 14.27 14.82 5.53
N ALA A 66 15.22 14.95 4.60
CA ALA A 66 15.40 13.98 3.52
C ALA A 66 15.90 12.62 4.03
N GLN A 67 16.61 12.57 5.16
CA GLN A 67 17.14 11.32 5.71
C GLN A 67 16.00 10.48 6.31
N THR A 68 15.11 11.10 7.07
CA THR A 68 13.91 10.43 7.56
C THR A 68 13.02 10.02 6.40
N LEU A 69 12.82 10.88 5.40
CA LEU A 69 12.04 10.51 4.21
C LEU A 69 12.60 9.26 3.53
N GLU A 70 13.91 9.22 3.23
CA GLU A 70 14.60 8.10 2.59
C GLU A 70 14.35 6.79 3.35
N PHE A 71 14.58 6.80 4.66
CA PHE A 71 14.41 5.61 5.50
C PHE A 71 12.96 5.12 5.51
N GLU A 72 12.01 6.04 5.67
CA GLU A 72 10.61 5.66 5.78
C GLU A 72 10.05 5.11 4.46
N VAL A 73 10.40 5.71 3.32
CA VAL A 73 9.97 5.21 2.00
C VAL A 73 10.68 3.90 1.62
N HIS A 74 11.94 3.70 2.03
CA HIS A 74 12.64 2.43 1.83
C HIS A 74 11.88 1.25 2.47
N THR A 75 11.54 1.38 3.75
CA THR A 75 10.90 0.27 4.46
C THR A 75 9.41 0.16 4.12
N LEU A 76 8.69 1.27 3.89
CA LEU A 76 7.33 1.22 3.34
C LEU A 76 7.30 0.49 2.00
N GLY A 77 8.24 0.81 1.10
CA GLY A 77 8.34 0.17 -0.21
C GLY A 77 8.62 -1.33 -0.10
N SER A 78 9.52 -1.73 0.81
CA SER A 78 9.84 -3.15 1.07
C SER A 78 8.62 -3.94 1.53
N THR A 79 7.91 -3.42 2.53
CA THR A 79 6.76 -4.10 3.14
C THR A 79 5.54 -4.12 2.21
N ALA A 80 5.29 -3.02 1.48
CA ALA A 80 4.23 -2.96 0.47
C ALA A 80 4.41 -4.00 -0.64
N LEU A 81 5.63 -4.13 -1.19
CA LEU A 81 5.93 -5.16 -2.20
C LEU A 81 5.77 -6.57 -1.66
N SER A 82 6.11 -6.79 -0.38
CA SER A 82 6.05 -8.11 0.25
C SER A 82 4.61 -8.59 0.46
N LEU A 83 3.63 -7.68 0.51
CA LEU A 83 2.20 -7.98 0.67
C LEU A 83 1.38 -7.69 -0.59
N GLY A 84 2.05 -7.46 -1.72
CA GLY A 84 1.38 -7.28 -3.00
C GLY A 84 0.81 -5.89 -3.25
N ASN A 85 1.01 -4.88 -2.38
CA ASN A 85 0.73 -3.48 -2.71
C ASN A 85 1.78 -2.91 -3.67
N ARG A 86 1.83 -3.50 -4.88
CA ARG A 86 2.88 -3.26 -5.88
C ARG A 86 2.96 -1.78 -6.31
N PRO A 87 1.87 -1.08 -6.68
CA PRO A 87 1.98 0.32 -7.10
C PRO A 87 2.56 1.22 -6.01
N LEU A 88 2.11 1.04 -4.76
CA LEU A 88 2.65 1.77 -3.61
C LEU A 88 4.13 1.45 -3.40
N GLY A 89 4.49 0.17 -3.47
CA GLY A 89 5.87 -0.28 -3.36
C GLY A 89 6.79 0.34 -4.40
N GLU A 90 6.36 0.38 -5.66
CA GLU A 90 7.12 0.96 -6.78
C GLU A 90 7.28 2.48 -6.63
N LEU A 91 6.23 3.20 -6.24
CA LEU A 91 6.33 4.64 -5.97
C LEU A 91 7.27 4.93 -4.80
N ALA A 92 7.16 4.19 -3.70
CA ALA A 92 8.06 4.34 -2.56
C ALA A 92 9.53 4.11 -2.94
N ARG A 93 9.83 3.11 -3.79
CA ARG A 93 11.18 2.89 -4.34
C ARG A 93 11.65 4.00 -5.26
N ALA A 94 10.75 4.62 -6.02
CA ALA A 94 11.10 5.78 -6.85
C ALA A 94 11.50 6.97 -5.98
N LEU A 95 10.76 7.25 -4.90
CA LEU A 95 11.09 8.31 -3.93
C LEU A 95 12.40 7.99 -3.18
N GLU A 96 12.61 6.75 -2.76
CA GLU A 96 13.87 6.30 -2.14
C GLU A 96 15.06 6.61 -3.06
N LYS A 97 14.96 6.23 -4.33
CA LYS A 97 16.00 6.49 -5.33
C LYS A 97 16.27 7.99 -5.49
N GLN A 98 15.22 8.82 -5.53
CA GLN A 98 15.39 10.27 -5.60
C GLN A 98 16.11 10.83 -4.37
N CYS A 99 15.84 10.30 -3.17
CA CYS A 99 16.56 10.67 -1.96
C CYS A 99 18.04 10.30 -2.06
N LEU A 100 18.36 9.08 -2.47
CA LEU A 100 19.74 8.60 -2.68
C LEU A 100 20.50 9.41 -3.74
N GLU A 101 19.80 9.86 -4.78
CA GLU A 101 20.34 10.72 -5.85
C GLU A 101 20.39 12.20 -5.47
N GLN A 102 20.16 12.54 -4.19
CA GLN A 102 20.14 13.91 -3.66
C GLN A 102 19.12 14.84 -4.32
N SER A 103 18.12 14.27 -4.99
CA SER A 103 17.01 14.98 -5.65
C SER A 103 15.85 15.22 -4.68
N HIS A 104 16.17 15.72 -3.47
CA HIS A 104 15.22 15.81 -2.34
C HIS A 104 13.98 16.66 -2.66
N ASP A 105 14.15 17.77 -3.37
CA ASP A 105 13.02 18.62 -3.76
C ASP A 105 12.02 17.90 -4.67
N ALA A 106 12.51 16.97 -5.52
CA ALA A 106 11.64 16.14 -6.35
C ALA A 106 10.91 15.10 -5.50
N ALA A 107 11.63 14.44 -4.59
CA ALA A 107 11.04 13.48 -3.66
C ALA A 107 9.93 14.10 -2.81
N PHE A 108 10.19 15.26 -2.20
CA PHE A 108 9.21 15.98 -1.38
C PHE A 108 7.93 16.35 -2.16
N ARG A 109 8.05 16.72 -3.44
CA ARG A 109 6.88 17.05 -4.28
C ARG A 109 5.98 15.86 -4.60
N GLN A 110 6.49 14.64 -4.48
CA GLN A 110 5.73 13.42 -4.77
C GLN A 110 5.17 12.74 -3.52
N VAL A 111 5.42 13.28 -2.32
CA VAL A 111 4.91 12.67 -1.08
C VAL A 111 3.39 12.71 -1.01
N ASP A 112 2.73 13.78 -1.46
CA ASP A 112 1.27 13.83 -1.45
C ASP A 112 0.67 12.71 -2.33
N GLU A 113 1.26 12.44 -3.49
CA GLU A 113 0.88 11.32 -4.36
C GLU A 113 1.11 9.96 -3.66
N LEU A 114 2.21 9.81 -2.94
CA LEU A 114 2.50 8.61 -2.16
C LEU A 114 1.45 8.40 -1.06
N LEU A 115 1.07 9.45 -0.33
CA LEU A 115 0.08 9.37 0.75
C LEU A 115 -1.30 8.96 0.22
N GLU A 116 -1.77 9.59 -0.87
CA GLU A 116 -3.03 9.24 -1.51
C GLU A 116 -3.04 7.79 -2.04
N LEU A 117 -1.93 7.36 -2.66
CA LEU A 117 -1.81 5.99 -3.14
C LEU A 117 -1.77 4.99 -1.97
N ALA A 118 -1.10 5.33 -0.87
CA ALA A 118 -1.01 4.47 0.30
C ALA A 118 -2.39 4.22 0.93
N GLU A 119 -3.21 5.26 1.07
CA GLU A 119 -4.60 5.12 1.57
C GLU A 119 -5.41 4.16 0.70
N ARG A 120 -5.34 4.32 -0.62
CA ARG A 120 -6.07 3.46 -1.58
C ARG A 120 -5.54 2.02 -1.57
N SER A 121 -4.23 1.83 -1.57
CA SER A 121 -3.58 0.51 -1.56
C SER A 121 -3.88 -0.25 -0.28
N ILE A 122 -3.81 0.41 0.88
CA ILE A 122 -4.14 -0.19 2.18
C ILE A 122 -5.62 -0.57 2.23
N LYS A 123 -6.52 0.32 1.77
CA LYS A 123 -7.94 0.02 1.70
C LYS A 123 -8.21 -1.20 0.83
N ALA A 124 -7.63 -1.26 -0.37
CA ALA A 124 -7.77 -2.38 -1.28
C ALA A 124 -7.29 -3.70 -0.66
N LEU A 125 -6.18 -3.67 0.09
CA LEU A 125 -5.67 -4.86 0.78
C LEU A 125 -6.58 -5.31 1.94
N LEU A 126 -7.18 -4.37 2.67
CA LEU A 126 -8.18 -4.66 3.70
C LEU A 126 -9.46 -5.24 3.10
N ASP A 127 -9.97 -4.68 2.00
CA ASP A 127 -11.12 -5.23 1.29
C ASP A 127 -10.84 -6.66 0.79
N ARG A 128 -9.61 -6.88 0.29
CA ARG A 128 -9.15 -8.22 -0.12
C ARG A 128 -9.12 -9.17 1.07
N LYS A 129 -8.66 -8.73 2.25
CA LYS A 129 -8.68 -9.51 3.50
C LYS A 129 -10.11 -9.89 3.88
N GLU A 130 -11.06 -8.95 3.79
CA GLU A 130 -12.48 -9.19 4.11
C GLU A 130 -13.16 -10.18 3.15
N ALA A 131 -12.77 -10.19 1.88
CA ALA A 131 -13.22 -11.19 0.91
C ALA A 131 -12.74 -12.63 1.26
N GLY A 132 -11.68 -12.75 2.06
CA GLY A 132 -11.14 -14.02 2.55
C GLY A 132 -10.30 -14.78 1.53
N PHE A 133 -9.51 -15.73 2.01
CA PHE A 133 -8.51 -16.46 1.20
C PHE A 133 -8.90 -17.92 0.92
N CYS A 134 -10.18 -18.27 1.07
CA CYS A 134 -10.66 -19.66 1.03
C CYS A 134 -10.62 -20.35 -0.35
N GLU A 135 -10.31 -19.62 -1.43
CA GLU A 135 -10.31 -20.14 -2.81
C GLU A 135 -8.98 -19.95 -3.57
N LEU A 136 -7.89 -19.62 -2.88
CA LEU A 136 -6.54 -19.49 -3.49
C LEU A 136 -5.73 -20.79 -3.43
#